data_AF-A0A8H5M1E0-F1
#
_entry.id   AF-A0A8H5M1E0-F1
#
_cell.length_a   1.000
_cell.length_b   1.000
_cell.length_c   1.000
_cell.angle_alpha   90.00
_cell.angle_beta   90.00
_cell.angle_gamma   90.00
#
_symmetry.space_group_name_H-M   'P 1'
#
loop_
_entity.id
_entity.type
_entity.pdbx_description
1 polymer ?
#
loop_
_entity_poly.entity_id
_entity_poly.type
_entity_poly.pdbx_seq_one_letter_code
_entity_poly.pdbx_strand_id
1 'polypeptide(L)'
;MSSQHLAESDILQATPIQLRSLILNYLAHNGYGGTARAFKRDSAVRHIDADGDEVIQATGISSSSSESLDSALKQAELRKQIRLELLCGRIDEAADLINKYFPDVLSLSTPLQFQDTLVSSSSMDYLAPNSVYPAHLALNLRIQSFIEACRTKPLVYSLDSTHAAPSSPPQVLDPTDQQTALLNSAQKLYALVKLLPSEQDVTRYMRELESVLGLLAYRVPEDSPVSEYLSQDRREAVADQIDYAVLYHTKRPVISYLELYARYTSTVWDILNRLGVKPYPAMSELRTMKPRRHRKSNRKLPISVPHSICTIL
;
A
#
# COMPACT_ATOMS: atom_id res chain seq x y z
N MET A 1 -12.78 45.62 -40.87
CA MET A 1 -11.49 45.08 -40.39
C MET A 1 -11.39 45.38 -38.91
N SER A 2 -11.38 44.34 -38.07
CA SER A 2 -10.83 44.29 -36.70
C SER A 2 -11.40 43.03 -36.05
N SER A 3 -10.83 41.89 -36.43
CA SER A 3 -11.04 40.64 -35.69
C SER A 3 -10.18 40.72 -34.43
N GLN A 4 -10.83 40.88 -33.28
CA GLN A 4 -10.19 40.67 -31.98
C GLN A 4 -9.87 39.18 -31.87
N HIS A 5 -8.61 38.84 -32.08
CA HIS A 5 -8.07 37.53 -31.77
C HIS A 5 -7.97 37.44 -30.25
N LEU A 6 -8.96 36.82 -29.61
CA LEU A 6 -8.91 36.46 -28.21
C LEU A 6 -7.64 35.63 -27.96
N ALA A 7 -6.81 36.11 -27.04
CA ALA A 7 -5.66 35.39 -26.51
C ALA A 7 -6.19 34.21 -25.68
N GLU A 8 -6.40 33.08 -26.35
CA GLU A 8 -6.87 31.84 -25.74
C GLU A 8 -5.76 30.80 -25.80
N SER A 9 -4.65 31.08 -25.11
CA SER A 9 -3.52 30.14 -25.04
C SER A 9 -2.66 30.45 -23.82
N ASP A 10 -3.08 29.97 -22.64
CA ASP A 10 -2.15 29.66 -21.53
C ASP A 10 -2.78 28.92 -20.32
N ILE A 11 -3.99 28.36 -20.44
CA ILE A 11 -4.73 27.87 -19.27
C ILE A 11 -4.23 26.49 -18.77
N LEU A 12 -3.34 25.79 -19.50
CA LEU A 12 -2.96 24.40 -19.18
C LEU A 12 -1.45 24.08 -19.20
N GLN A 13 -0.56 25.08 -19.26
CA GLN A 13 0.87 24.79 -19.24
C GLN A 13 1.37 24.61 -17.79
N ALA A 14 1.29 23.39 -17.28
CA ALA A 14 1.99 23.01 -16.06
C ALA A 14 3.48 23.32 -16.25
N THR A 15 4.06 24.12 -15.36
CA THR A 15 5.48 24.45 -15.46
C THR A 15 6.33 23.19 -15.28
N PRO A 16 7.50 23.08 -15.94
CA PRO A 16 8.38 21.92 -15.76
C PRO A 16 8.74 21.65 -14.29
N ILE A 17 8.76 22.71 -13.46
CA ILE A 17 9.01 22.62 -12.02
C ILE A 17 7.84 21.94 -11.29
N GLN A 18 6.59 22.26 -11.63
CA GLN A 18 5.41 21.63 -11.06
C GLN A 18 5.35 20.13 -11.42
N LEU A 19 5.67 19.77 -12.66
CA LEU A 19 5.73 18.36 -13.08
C LEU A 19 6.82 17.57 -12.33
N ARG A 20 8.00 18.16 -12.13
CA ARG A 20 9.07 17.54 -11.34
C ARG A 20 8.67 17.35 -9.88
N SER A 21 8.01 18.33 -9.27
CA SER A 21 7.49 18.23 -7.91
C SER A 21 6.45 17.10 -7.79
N LEU A 22 5.56 16.98 -8.77
CA LEU A 22 4.55 15.91 -8.84
C LEU A 22 5.19 14.52 -8.90
N ILE A 23 6.23 14.35 -9.72
CA ILE A 23 6.99 13.09 -9.82
C ILE A 23 7.71 12.79 -8.50
N LEU A 24 8.36 13.78 -7.88
CA LEU A 24 9.04 13.60 -6.59
C LEU A 24 8.06 13.19 -5.48
N ASN A 25 6.86 13.79 -5.46
CA ASN A 25 5.81 13.42 -4.52
C ASN A 25 5.38 11.95 -4.73
N TYR A 26 5.18 11.53 -5.98
CA TYR A 26 4.86 10.14 -6.31
C TYR A 26 5.95 9.16 -5.87
N LEU A 27 7.21 9.47 -6.19
CA LEU A 27 8.33 8.60 -5.84
C LEU A 27 8.52 8.50 -4.33
N ALA A 28 8.33 9.61 -3.60
CA ALA A 28 8.41 9.60 -2.15
C ALA A 28 7.24 8.86 -1.51
N HIS A 29 6.02 9.04 -2.04
CA HIS A 29 4.82 8.36 -1.56
C HIS A 29 4.91 6.83 -1.71
N ASN A 30 5.45 6.33 -2.83
CA ASN A 30 5.58 4.88 -3.08
C ASN A 30 6.87 4.25 -2.52
N GLY A 31 7.72 5.02 -1.83
CA GLY A 31 8.96 4.49 -1.24
C GLY A 31 10.08 4.21 -2.25
N TYR A 32 10.05 4.83 -3.43
CA TYR A 32 11.14 4.78 -4.42
C TYR A 32 12.29 5.72 -4.03
N GLY A 33 12.83 5.57 -2.82
CA GLY A 33 13.77 6.55 -2.25
C GLY A 33 15.12 6.64 -2.96
N GLY A 34 15.60 5.55 -3.57
CA GLY A 34 16.78 5.58 -4.43
C GLY A 34 16.55 6.46 -5.66
N THR A 35 15.45 6.21 -6.37
CA THR A 35 15.04 6.95 -7.57
C THR A 35 14.71 8.40 -7.26
N ALA A 36 13.99 8.68 -6.16
CA ALA A 36 13.65 10.04 -5.74
C ALA A 36 14.90 10.88 -5.49
N ARG A 37 15.91 10.32 -4.80
CA ARG A 37 17.19 11.01 -4.54
C ARG A 37 17.97 11.25 -5.83
N ALA A 38 18.03 10.27 -6.73
CA ALA A 38 18.69 10.44 -8.03
C ALA A 38 17.97 11.51 -8.87
N PHE A 39 16.65 11.44 -8.98
CA PHE A 39 15.81 12.36 -9.73
C PHE A 39 15.88 13.79 -9.19
N LYS A 40 15.93 13.96 -7.86
CA LYS A 40 16.11 15.28 -7.21
C LYS A 40 17.45 15.92 -7.57
N ARG A 41 18.54 15.13 -7.57
CA ARG A 41 19.88 15.63 -7.94
C ARG A 41 19.94 16.05 -9.41
N ASP A 42 19.34 15.27 -10.29
CA ASP A 42 19.25 15.58 -11.72
C ASP A 42 18.37 16.80 -12.01
N SER A 43 17.34 17.02 -11.18
CA SER A 43 16.40 18.14 -11.30
C SER A 43 16.92 19.47 -10.74
N ALA A 44 18.02 19.47 -9.99
CA ALA A 44 18.66 20.70 -9.53
C ALA A 44 19.20 21.42 -10.78
N VAL A 45 18.51 22.48 -11.20
CA VAL A 45 18.87 23.23 -12.41
C VAL A 45 20.30 23.74 -12.25
N ARG A 46 21.23 23.18 -13.03
CA ARG A 46 22.56 23.73 -13.23
C ARG A 46 22.42 24.98 -14.08
N HIS A 47 22.30 26.14 -13.46
CA HIS A 47 22.51 27.39 -14.18
C HIS A 47 24.02 27.55 -14.37
N ILE A 48 24.49 27.39 -15.61
CA ILE A 48 25.85 27.74 -16.01
C ILE A 48 25.80 29.24 -16.28
N ASP A 49 26.61 30.03 -15.60
CA ASP A 49 26.69 31.47 -15.88
C ASP A 49 27.44 31.74 -17.20
N ALA A 50 27.50 33.01 -17.59
CA ALA A 50 28.17 33.43 -18.82
C ALA A 50 29.68 33.15 -18.82
N ASP A 51 30.28 32.92 -17.63
CA ASP A 51 31.71 32.67 -17.44
C ASP A 51 32.02 31.16 -17.37
N GLY A 52 30.99 30.30 -17.37
CA GLY A 52 31.14 28.84 -17.33
C GLY A 52 31.26 28.28 -15.92
N ASP A 53 31.06 29.10 -14.89
CA ASP A 53 31.09 28.69 -13.51
C ASP A 53 29.71 28.12 -13.10
N GLU A 54 29.76 27.08 -12.27
CA GLU A 54 28.56 26.43 -11.75
C GLU A 54 27.91 27.33 -10.69
N VAL A 55 27.03 28.23 -11.12
CA VAL A 55 26.21 29.01 -10.19
C VAL A 55 25.04 28.15 -9.77
N ILE A 56 25.13 27.57 -8.58
CA ILE A 56 23.99 27.02 -7.86
C ILE A 56 23.06 28.21 -7.58
N GLN A 57 22.16 28.51 -8.51
CA GLN A 57 21.08 29.43 -8.24
C GLN A 57 20.22 28.72 -7.20
N ALA A 58 20.44 29.07 -5.93
CA ALA A 58 19.55 28.78 -4.83
C ALA A 58 18.25 29.55 -5.08
N THR A 59 17.52 29.21 -6.14
CA THR A 59 16.18 29.72 -6.42
C THR A 59 15.28 29.19 -5.34
N GLY A 60 15.22 29.85 -4.18
CA GLY A 60 14.09 29.97 -3.24
C GLY A 60 13.27 28.74 -2.82
N ILE A 61 13.52 27.55 -3.35
CA ILE A 61 12.94 26.25 -3.03
C ILE A 61 13.82 25.71 -1.90
N SER A 62 13.75 26.51 -0.85
CA SER A 62 14.21 26.40 0.52
C SER A 62 14.50 24.98 0.99
N SER A 63 15.54 24.90 1.83
CA SER A 63 15.83 23.80 2.76
C SER A 63 14.61 23.09 3.34
N SER A 64 13.49 23.80 3.58
CA SER A 64 12.22 23.24 4.05
C SER A 64 11.57 22.21 3.10
N SER A 65 11.71 22.39 1.78
CA SER A 65 11.22 21.41 0.79
C SER A 65 12.08 20.15 0.78
N SER A 66 13.38 20.28 1.11
CA SER A 66 14.27 19.13 1.27
C SER A 66 13.95 18.34 2.52
N GLU A 67 13.81 19.01 3.67
CA GLU A 67 13.46 18.36 4.94
C GLU A 67 12.10 17.67 4.90
N SER A 68 11.12 18.29 4.21
CA SER A 68 9.81 17.68 3.96
C SER A 68 9.90 16.41 3.13
N LEU A 69 10.71 16.41 2.05
CA LEU A 69 10.92 15.24 1.21
C LEU A 69 11.68 14.13 1.96
N ASP A 70 12.73 14.47 2.70
CA ASP A 70 13.53 13.49 3.43
C ASP A 70 12.72 12.84 4.56
N SER A 71 11.87 13.61 5.24
CA SER A 71 10.86 13.08 6.17
C SER A 71 9.87 12.15 5.45
N ALA A 72 9.42 12.53 4.24
CA ALA A 72 8.51 11.70 3.48
C ALA A 72 9.12 10.37 3.02
N LEU A 73 10.39 10.38 2.62
CA LEU A 73 11.16 9.19 2.27
C LEU A 73 11.35 8.28 3.48
N LYS A 74 11.75 8.83 4.64
CA LYS A 74 11.88 8.05 5.88
C LYS A 74 10.57 7.37 6.26
N GLN A 75 9.46 8.10 6.18
CA GLN A 75 8.15 7.51 6.47
C GLN A 75 7.81 6.39 5.47
N ALA A 76 8.06 6.57 4.18
CA ALA A 76 7.80 5.53 3.18
C ALA A 76 8.69 4.29 3.36
N GLU A 77 9.95 4.46 3.76
CA GLU A 77 10.85 3.36 4.12
C GLU A 77 10.32 2.59 5.35
N LEU A 78 9.85 3.29 6.39
CA LEU A 78 9.23 2.66 7.56
C LEU A 78 7.95 1.88 7.20
N ARG A 79 7.07 2.47 6.37
CA ARG A 79 5.85 1.77 5.89
C ARG A 79 6.20 0.53 5.10
N LYS A 80 7.21 0.60 4.22
CA LYS A 80 7.71 -0.57 3.49
C LYS A 80 8.24 -1.66 4.42
N GLN A 81 8.95 -1.30 5.48
CA GLN A 81 9.44 -2.26 6.47
C GLN A 81 8.28 -2.95 7.20
N ILE A 82 7.28 -2.18 7.67
CA ILE A 82 6.10 -2.72 8.34
C ILE A 82 5.36 -3.68 7.41
N ARG A 83 5.13 -3.27 6.16
CA ARG A 83 4.53 -4.13 5.13
C ARG A 83 5.32 -5.43 4.97
N LEU A 84 6.65 -5.34 4.89
CA LEU A 84 7.54 -6.50 4.78
C LEU A 84 7.35 -7.50 5.92
N GLU A 85 7.33 -7.03 7.16
CA GLU A 85 7.12 -7.89 8.33
C GLU A 85 5.75 -8.59 8.30
N LEU A 86 4.69 -7.86 7.95
CA LEU A 86 3.34 -8.43 7.80
C LEU A 86 3.28 -9.50 6.70
N LEU A 87 3.90 -9.25 5.55
CA LEU A 87 3.95 -10.21 4.45
C LEU A 87 4.77 -11.47 4.80
N CYS A 88 5.78 -11.32 5.65
CA CYS A 88 6.56 -12.44 6.17
C CYS A 88 5.84 -13.24 7.29
N GLY A 89 4.69 -12.75 7.78
CA GLY A 89 3.97 -13.36 8.90
C GLY A 89 4.54 -13.01 10.28
N ARG A 90 5.45 -12.04 10.36
CA ARG A 90 6.07 -11.53 11.60
C ARG A 90 5.22 -10.39 12.18
N ILE A 91 4.04 -10.78 12.69
CA ILE A 91 2.98 -9.84 13.07
C ILE A 91 3.34 -9.07 14.36
N ASP A 92 4.01 -9.71 15.30
CA ASP A 92 4.39 -9.09 16.57
C ASP A 92 5.48 -8.02 16.34
N GLU A 93 6.48 -8.32 15.51
CA GLU A 93 7.51 -7.37 15.12
C GLU A 93 6.90 -6.18 14.34
N ALA A 94 5.92 -6.44 13.47
CA ALA A 94 5.19 -5.39 12.77
C ALA A 94 4.42 -4.49 13.77
N ALA A 95 3.73 -5.07 14.75
CA ALA A 95 3.01 -4.33 15.77
C ALA A 95 3.94 -3.46 16.63
N ASP A 96 5.12 -3.96 16.98
CA ASP A 96 6.15 -3.21 17.70
C ASP A 96 6.67 -2.02 16.88
N LEU A 97 6.92 -2.21 15.58
CA LEU A 97 7.30 -1.12 14.69
C LEU A 97 6.19 -0.06 14.59
N ILE A 98 4.91 -0.47 14.50
CA ILE A 98 3.78 0.46 14.46
C ILE A 98 3.69 1.24 15.76
N ASN A 99 3.73 0.59 16.93
CA ASN A 99 3.68 1.28 18.22
C ASN A 99 4.86 2.22 18.44
N LYS A 100 6.05 1.88 17.90
CA LYS A 100 7.26 2.68 18.02
C LYS A 100 7.25 3.93 17.15
N TYR A 101 6.80 3.82 15.90
CA TYR A 101 6.91 4.91 14.91
C TYR A 101 5.58 5.62 14.64
N PHE A 102 4.45 4.97 14.87
CA PHE A 102 3.09 5.45 14.59
C PHE A 102 2.11 5.10 15.73
N PRO A 103 2.34 5.58 16.96
CA PRO A 103 1.55 5.19 18.13
C PRO A 103 0.06 5.52 18.00
N ASP A 104 -0.30 6.57 17.25
CA ASP A 104 -1.68 6.98 17.05
C ASP A 104 -2.51 5.96 16.25
N VAL A 105 -1.88 5.13 15.41
CA VAL A 105 -2.55 4.16 14.53
C VAL A 105 -3.27 3.07 15.32
N LEU A 106 -2.67 2.62 16.43
CA LEU A 106 -3.24 1.59 17.31
C LEU A 106 -3.78 2.16 18.63
N SER A 107 -3.80 3.48 18.78
CA SER A 107 -4.30 4.14 19.99
C SER A 107 -5.82 3.99 20.10
N LEU A 108 -6.25 3.18 21.07
CA LEU A 108 -7.67 2.97 21.40
C LEU A 108 -8.35 4.20 22.02
N SER A 109 -7.62 5.30 22.18
CA SER A 109 -8.07 6.55 22.83
C SER A 109 -8.94 7.42 21.91
N THR A 110 -9.00 7.14 20.60
CA THR A 110 -9.72 7.96 19.64
C THR A 110 -11.21 7.57 19.59
N PRO A 111 -12.14 8.47 19.97
CA PRO A 111 -13.57 8.19 19.89
C PRO A 111 -14.01 8.02 18.43
N LEU A 112 -14.90 7.06 18.19
CA LEU A 112 -15.46 6.76 16.88
C LEU A 112 -16.31 7.95 16.37
N GLN A 113 -15.81 8.68 15.37
CA GLN A 113 -16.67 9.45 14.49
C GLN A 113 -17.03 8.57 13.30
N PHE A 114 -18.28 8.10 13.28
CA PHE A 114 -18.84 7.27 12.22
C PHE A 114 -19.03 8.08 10.94
N GLN A 115 -18.33 7.70 9.88
CA GLN A 115 -18.78 7.92 8.50
C GLN A 115 -18.56 6.62 7.72
N ASP A 116 -19.62 6.22 7.02
CA ASP A 116 -19.75 4.99 6.26
C ASP A 116 -18.56 4.72 5.35
N THR A 117 -17.65 3.82 5.76
CA THR A 117 -16.55 3.33 4.91
C THR A 117 -16.68 1.85 4.57
N LEU A 118 -17.83 1.23 4.91
CA LEU A 118 -18.07 -0.18 4.70
C LEU A 118 -18.75 -0.42 3.34
N VAL A 119 -17.94 -0.60 2.30
CA VAL A 119 -18.44 -1.16 1.03
C VAL A 119 -18.71 -2.65 1.25
N SER A 120 -19.94 -3.09 0.97
CA SER A 120 -20.31 -4.51 0.96
C SER A 120 -19.73 -5.14 -0.31
N SER A 121 -18.53 -5.68 -0.24
CA SER A 121 -18.01 -6.49 -1.34
C SER A 121 -18.46 -7.94 -1.21
N SER A 122 -18.75 -8.55 -2.36
CA SER A 122 -19.57 -9.76 -2.48
C SER A 122 -18.78 -11.01 -2.85
N SER A 123 -17.52 -11.11 -2.45
CA SER A 123 -16.75 -12.35 -2.63
C SER A 123 -15.54 -12.40 -1.70
N MET A 124 -15.67 -13.01 -0.52
CA MET A 124 -14.54 -13.30 0.40
C MET A 124 -13.63 -12.10 0.76
N ASP A 125 -14.15 -10.87 0.65
CA ASP A 125 -13.43 -9.68 1.05
C ASP A 125 -13.26 -9.66 2.57
N TYR A 126 -12.00 -9.58 2.99
CA TYR A 126 -11.54 -9.32 4.34
C TYR A 126 -12.40 -8.29 5.09
N LEU A 127 -12.61 -8.48 6.40
CA LEU A 127 -13.48 -7.59 7.17
C LEU A 127 -12.87 -6.19 7.30
N ALA A 128 -13.63 -5.22 6.79
CA ALA A 128 -13.35 -3.79 6.89
C ALA A 128 -11.99 -3.39 6.24
N PRO A 129 -11.76 -3.72 4.95
CA PRO A 129 -10.46 -3.51 4.28
C PRO A 129 -10.09 -2.03 4.20
N ASN A 130 -11.09 -1.16 4.17
CA ASN A 130 -10.94 0.28 4.12
C ASN A 130 -11.04 0.94 5.49
N SER A 131 -11.18 0.16 6.57
CA SER A 131 -11.32 0.73 7.90
C SER A 131 -9.98 1.12 8.47
N VAL A 132 -9.94 2.35 8.98
CA VAL A 132 -8.75 2.98 9.58
C VAL A 132 -8.89 3.10 11.11
N TYR A 133 -9.94 2.53 11.68
CA TYR A 133 -10.21 2.64 13.11
C TYR A 133 -9.24 1.77 13.92
N PRO A 134 -8.58 2.33 14.97
CA PRO A 134 -7.58 1.60 15.75
C PRO A 134 -8.06 0.25 16.32
N ALA A 135 -9.34 0.17 16.72
CA ALA A 135 -9.93 -1.07 17.22
C ALA A 135 -9.99 -2.18 16.15
N HIS A 136 -10.36 -1.83 14.91
CA HIS A 136 -10.39 -2.79 13.80
C HIS A 136 -8.98 -3.22 13.40
N LEU A 137 -8.05 -2.26 13.31
CA LEU A 137 -6.64 -2.55 12.98
C LEU A 137 -6.00 -3.49 14.02
N ALA A 138 -6.16 -3.19 15.31
CA ALA A 138 -5.61 -4.00 16.38
C ALA A 138 -6.25 -5.41 16.42
N LEU A 139 -7.56 -5.51 16.20
CA LEU A 139 -8.25 -6.79 16.14
C LEU A 139 -7.77 -7.63 14.95
N ASN A 140 -7.67 -7.03 13.77
CA ASN A 140 -7.21 -7.70 12.56
C ASN A 140 -5.77 -8.20 12.66
N LEU A 141 -4.86 -7.40 13.24
CA LEU A 141 -3.49 -7.85 13.53
C LEU A 141 -3.49 -9.04 14.50
N ARG A 142 -4.33 -9.02 15.54
CA ARG A 142 -4.43 -10.14 16.50
C ARG A 142 -5.01 -11.40 15.85
N ILE A 143 -6.01 -11.25 14.97
CA ILE A 143 -6.55 -12.37 14.19
C ILE A 143 -5.46 -12.93 13.28
N GLN A 144 -4.68 -12.08 12.60
CA GLN A 144 -3.59 -12.55 11.76
C GLN A 144 -2.51 -13.26 12.58
N SER A 145 -2.10 -12.72 13.74
CA SER A 145 -1.15 -13.37 14.66
C SER A 145 -1.64 -14.76 15.10
N PHE A 146 -2.94 -14.89 15.42
CA PHE A 146 -3.55 -16.19 15.73
C PHE A 146 -3.51 -17.16 14.55
N ILE A 147 -3.83 -16.70 13.34
CA ILE A 147 -3.77 -17.52 12.11
C ILE A 147 -2.34 -18.00 11.86
N GLU A 148 -1.34 -17.12 12.02
CA GLU A 148 0.07 -17.48 11.88
C GLU A 148 0.52 -18.48 12.97
N ALA A 149 0.03 -18.34 14.20
CA ALA A 149 0.30 -19.28 15.28
C ALA A 149 -0.36 -20.67 15.06
N CYS A 150 -1.43 -20.74 14.28
CA CYS A 150 -2.06 -22.00 13.89
C CYS A 150 -1.28 -22.75 12.79
N ARG A 151 -0.42 -22.08 12.01
CA ARG A 151 0.28 -22.71 10.89
C ARG A 151 1.17 -23.86 11.35
N THR A 152 1.13 -24.95 10.58
CA THR A 152 2.08 -26.07 10.72
C THR A 152 3.15 -26.04 9.65
N LYS A 153 2.84 -25.45 8.49
CA LYS A 153 3.75 -25.24 7.36
C LYS A 153 4.01 -23.73 7.20
N PRO A 154 5.26 -23.26 7.36
CA PRO A 154 5.56 -21.84 7.22
C PRO A 154 5.39 -21.39 5.77
N LEU A 155 4.69 -20.28 5.56
CA LEU A 155 4.54 -19.63 4.26
C LEU A 155 5.65 -18.59 4.05
N VAL A 156 6.58 -18.89 3.14
CA VAL A 156 7.71 -18.01 2.81
C VAL A 156 7.27 -16.95 1.80
N TYR A 157 7.38 -15.68 2.19
CA TYR A 157 7.22 -14.56 1.28
C TYR A 157 8.57 -14.28 0.59
N SER A 158 8.66 -14.55 -0.71
CA SER A 158 9.88 -14.37 -1.48
C SER A 158 9.91 -12.99 -2.14
N LEU A 159 10.69 -12.07 -1.57
CA LEU A 159 11.15 -10.89 -2.31
C LEU A 159 12.47 -11.27 -2.98
N ASP A 160 12.43 -11.71 -4.23
CA ASP A 160 13.63 -11.91 -5.08
C ASP A 160 14.89 -12.49 -4.37
N SER A 161 14.92 -13.81 -4.19
CA SER A 161 16.10 -14.70 -4.09
C SER A 161 17.35 -14.31 -3.25
N THR A 162 17.30 -13.37 -2.30
CA THR A 162 18.51 -13.03 -1.50
C THR A 162 18.34 -12.98 0.01
N HIS A 163 17.16 -13.25 0.56
CA HIS A 163 17.02 -13.42 2.00
C HIS A 163 17.04 -14.89 2.38
N ALA A 164 18.15 -15.28 3.01
CA ALA A 164 18.35 -16.57 3.64
C ALA A 164 17.17 -16.91 4.56
N ALA A 165 16.87 -18.21 4.63
CA ALA A 165 15.87 -18.80 5.50
C ALA A 165 15.91 -18.23 6.93
N PRO A 166 14.76 -18.12 7.62
CA PRO A 166 14.73 -17.66 9.00
C PRO A 166 15.66 -18.49 9.88
N SER A 167 16.68 -17.84 10.45
CA SER A 167 17.57 -18.36 11.47
C SER A 167 16.96 -18.17 12.86
N SER A 168 15.75 -18.71 13.06
CA SER A 168 15.19 -18.91 14.39
C SER A 168 14.98 -20.40 14.55
N PRO A 169 15.70 -21.10 15.45
CA PRO A 169 15.30 -22.44 15.81
C PRO A 169 13.83 -22.38 16.28
N PRO A 170 12.97 -23.33 15.90
CA PRO A 170 11.64 -23.41 16.49
C PRO A 170 11.84 -23.44 18.01
N GLN A 171 11.24 -22.48 18.71
CA GLN A 171 11.10 -22.61 20.15
C GLN A 171 10.29 -23.87 20.36
N VAL A 172 10.95 -24.96 20.76
CA VAL A 172 10.31 -26.24 21.07
C VAL A 172 9.60 -26.02 22.40
N LEU A 173 8.46 -25.32 22.34
CA LEU A 173 7.51 -25.29 23.41
C LEU A 173 6.80 -26.64 23.42
N ASP A 174 6.53 -27.19 24.59
CA ASP A 174 5.80 -28.45 24.69
C ASP A 174 4.46 -28.33 23.93
N PRO A 175 4.06 -29.36 23.15
CA PRO A 175 2.89 -29.27 22.28
C PRO A 175 1.60 -28.94 23.05
N THR A 176 1.52 -29.36 24.31
CA THR A 176 0.43 -29.06 25.24
C THR A 176 0.39 -27.58 25.62
N ASP A 177 1.56 -26.97 25.82
CA ASP A 177 1.68 -25.54 26.16
C ASP A 177 1.33 -24.67 24.94
N GLN A 178 1.73 -25.10 23.73
CA GLN A 178 1.32 -24.43 22.50
C GLN A 178 -0.19 -24.47 22.28
N GLN A 179 -0.83 -25.62 22.54
CA GLN A 179 -2.28 -25.75 22.41
C GLN A 179 -3.04 -24.91 23.45
N THR A 180 -2.57 -24.85 24.70
CA THR A 180 -3.17 -23.98 25.71
C THR A 180 -2.97 -22.49 25.40
N ALA A 181 -1.83 -22.10 24.84
CA ALA A 181 -1.59 -20.73 24.37
C ALA A 181 -2.56 -20.34 23.23
N LEU A 182 -2.81 -21.24 22.28
CA LEU A 182 -3.79 -21.04 21.20
C LEU A 182 -5.22 -20.91 21.73
N LEU A 183 -5.62 -21.74 22.70
CA LEU A 183 -6.95 -21.62 23.32
C LEU A 183 -7.10 -20.32 24.12
N ASN A 184 -6.06 -19.91 24.85
CA ASN A 184 -6.06 -18.64 25.58
C ASN A 184 -6.12 -17.44 24.63
N SER A 185 -5.43 -17.47 23.49
CA SER A 185 -5.50 -16.41 22.49
C SER A 185 -6.87 -16.35 21.80
N ALA A 186 -7.48 -17.51 21.49
CA ALA A 186 -8.86 -17.60 20.99
C ALA A 186 -9.88 -16.95 21.95
N GLN A 187 -9.79 -17.25 23.26
CA GLN A 187 -10.66 -16.64 24.27
C GLN A 187 -10.48 -15.13 24.37
N LYS A 188 -9.23 -14.66 24.30
CA LYS A 188 -8.93 -13.22 24.29
C LYS A 188 -9.53 -12.53 23.05
N LEU A 189 -9.42 -13.14 21.87
CA LEU A 189 -10.03 -12.62 20.64
C LEU A 189 -11.53 -12.47 20.78
N TYR A 190 -12.21 -13.50 21.28
CA TYR A 190 -13.65 -13.48 21.50
C TYR A 190 -14.09 -12.37 22.47
N ALA A 191 -13.32 -12.15 23.54
CA ALA A 191 -13.57 -11.06 24.49
C ALA A 191 -13.41 -9.67 23.84
N LEU A 192 -12.43 -9.50 22.96
CA LEU A 192 -12.19 -8.23 22.25
C LEU A 192 -13.30 -7.91 21.25
N VAL A 193 -13.79 -8.91 20.51
CA VAL A 193 -14.90 -8.70 19.57
C VAL A 193 -16.15 -8.26 20.34
N LYS A 194 -16.44 -8.85 21.51
CA LYS A 194 -17.56 -8.43 22.37
C LYS A 194 -17.45 -7.01 22.92
N LEU A 195 -16.24 -6.46 22.97
CA LEU A 195 -15.98 -5.10 23.44
C LEU A 195 -16.20 -4.05 22.35
N LEU A 196 -16.38 -4.46 21.08
CA LEU A 196 -16.66 -3.52 20.00
C LEU A 196 -17.99 -2.79 20.25
N PRO A 197 -18.05 -1.46 20.05
CA PRO A 197 -19.24 -0.67 20.33
C PRO A 197 -20.35 -0.82 19.27
N SER A 198 -20.04 -1.35 18.09
CA SER A 198 -20.96 -1.50 16.96
C SER A 198 -21.45 -2.95 16.84
N GLU A 199 -22.76 -3.17 17.02
CA GLU A 199 -23.36 -4.52 16.95
C GLU A 199 -23.21 -5.17 15.57
N GLN A 200 -23.19 -4.37 14.50
CA GLN A 200 -22.97 -4.87 13.13
C GLN A 200 -21.55 -5.39 12.95
N ASP A 201 -20.56 -4.67 13.48
CA ASP A 201 -19.15 -5.09 13.42
C ASP A 201 -18.94 -6.32 14.29
N VAL A 202 -19.51 -6.37 15.49
CA VAL A 202 -19.51 -7.56 16.37
C VAL A 202 -20.01 -8.78 15.59
N THR A 203 -21.18 -8.68 14.95
CA THR A 203 -21.79 -9.81 14.24
C THR A 203 -20.92 -10.29 13.07
N ARG A 204 -20.32 -9.35 12.32
CA ARG A 204 -19.41 -9.68 11.21
C ARG A 204 -18.15 -10.39 11.72
N TYR A 205 -17.46 -9.80 12.70
CA TYR A 205 -16.22 -10.36 13.25
C TYR A 205 -16.46 -11.69 13.96
N MET A 206 -17.63 -11.90 14.58
CA MET A 206 -17.97 -13.21 15.17
C MET A 206 -18.04 -14.32 14.13
N ARG A 207 -18.64 -14.07 12.95
CA ARG A 207 -18.71 -15.05 11.87
C ARG A 207 -17.32 -15.40 11.32
N GLU A 208 -16.48 -14.38 11.14
CA GLU A 208 -15.09 -14.60 10.73
C GLU A 208 -14.32 -15.39 11.79
N LEU A 209 -14.49 -15.03 13.07
CA LEU A 209 -13.82 -15.69 14.17
C LEU A 209 -14.23 -17.16 14.29
N GLU A 210 -15.49 -17.52 14.06
CA GLU A 210 -15.94 -18.93 13.99
C GLU A 210 -15.16 -19.72 12.92
N SER A 211 -14.95 -19.11 11.74
CA SER A 211 -14.21 -19.73 10.64
C SER A 211 -12.72 -19.86 10.94
N VAL A 212 -12.12 -18.82 11.54
CA VAL A 212 -10.70 -18.79 11.92
C VAL A 212 -10.41 -19.74 13.09
N LEU A 213 -11.28 -19.79 14.11
CA LEU A 213 -11.15 -20.74 15.22
C LEU A 213 -11.34 -22.20 14.76
N GLY A 214 -12.08 -22.41 13.68
CA GLY A 214 -12.21 -23.71 13.02
C GLY A 214 -10.87 -24.32 12.58
N LEU A 215 -9.82 -23.51 12.39
CA LEU A 215 -8.46 -23.99 12.07
C LEU A 215 -7.92 -24.93 13.17
N LEU A 216 -8.28 -24.71 14.44
CA LEU A 216 -7.82 -25.52 15.58
C LEU A 216 -8.34 -26.96 15.55
N ALA A 217 -9.42 -27.23 14.81
CA ALA A 217 -9.98 -28.57 14.70
C ALA A 217 -9.14 -29.49 13.79
N TYR A 218 -8.27 -28.92 12.96
CA TYR A 218 -7.48 -29.65 11.98
C TYR A 218 -6.03 -29.79 12.42
N ARG A 219 -5.47 -30.99 12.27
CA ARG A 219 -4.05 -31.24 12.55
C ARG A 219 -3.11 -30.52 11.59
N VAL A 220 -3.56 -30.36 10.34
CA VAL A 220 -2.88 -29.63 9.27
C VAL A 220 -3.90 -28.62 8.73
N PRO A 221 -3.90 -27.38 9.22
CA PRO A 221 -4.93 -26.40 8.87
C PRO A 221 -4.81 -25.91 7.42
N GLU A 222 -3.66 -26.13 6.76
CA GLU A 222 -3.44 -25.78 5.35
C GLU A 222 -4.25 -26.66 4.38
N ASP A 223 -4.63 -27.88 4.79
CA ASP A 223 -5.44 -28.79 3.96
C ASP A 223 -6.95 -28.66 4.28
N SER A 224 -7.31 -27.72 5.17
CA SER A 224 -8.66 -27.48 5.65
C SER A 224 -9.53 -26.77 4.59
N PRO A 225 -10.87 -26.91 4.62
CA PRO A 225 -11.78 -26.06 3.85
C PRO A 225 -11.65 -24.57 4.16
N VAL A 226 -11.12 -24.20 5.34
CA VAL A 226 -10.84 -22.81 5.73
C VAL A 226 -9.38 -22.39 5.49
N SER A 227 -8.63 -23.16 4.69
CA SER A 227 -7.24 -22.87 4.34
C SER A 227 -7.06 -21.55 3.58
N GLU A 228 -8.12 -21.00 2.99
CA GLU A 228 -8.12 -19.68 2.36
C GLU A 228 -7.64 -18.57 3.30
N TYR A 229 -7.94 -18.65 4.61
CA TYR A 229 -7.44 -17.70 5.61
C TYR A 229 -5.90 -17.76 5.80
N LEU A 230 -5.28 -18.87 5.40
CA LEU A 230 -3.82 -19.08 5.45
C LEU A 230 -3.13 -18.67 4.14
N SER A 231 -3.85 -18.09 3.19
CA SER A 231 -3.28 -17.58 1.94
C SER A 231 -2.38 -16.35 2.15
N GLN A 232 -1.57 -16.03 1.14
CA GLN A 232 -0.78 -14.80 1.12
C GLN A 232 -1.68 -13.57 0.95
N ASP A 233 -2.78 -13.71 0.21
CA ASP A 233 -3.73 -12.63 -0.10
C ASP A 233 -4.26 -11.96 1.18
N ARG A 234 -4.53 -12.74 2.23
CA ARG A 234 -4.92 -12.19 3.52
C ARG A 234 -3.82 -11.33 4.16
N ARG A 235 -2.55 -11.76 4.11
CA ARG A 235 -1.42 -10.97 4.63
C ARG A 235 -1.28 -9.66 3.87
N GLU A 236 -1.46 -9.70 2.55
CA GLU A 236 -1.45 -8.52 1.69
C GLU A 236 -2.56 -7.55 2.05
N ALA A 237 -3.79 -8.04 2.24
CA ALA A 237 -4.94 -7.22 2.63
C ALA A 237 -4.74 -6.53 3.99
N VAL A 238 -4.24 -7.26 5.00
CA VAL A 238 -3.92 -6.67 6.31
C VAL A 238 -2.81 -5.61 6.17
N ALA A 239 -1.79 -5.89 5.36
CA ALA A 239 -0.69 -4.97 5.13
C ALA A 239 -1.13 -3.69 4.38
N ASP A 240 -2.02 -3.81 3.42
CA ASP A 240 -2.65 -2.68 2.73
C ASP A 240 -3.48 -1.83 3.70
N GLN A 241 -4.34 -2.47 4.51
CA GLN A 241 -5.16 -1.78 5.51
C GLN A 241 -4.30 -0.97 6.48
N ILE A 242 -3.21 -1.56 6.99
CA ILE A 242 -2.29 -0.88 7.90
C ILE A 242 -1.57 0.27 7.19
N ASP A 243 -1.13 0.09 5.94
CA ASP A 243 -0.47 1.15 5.18
C ASP A 243 -1.39 2.37 4.98
N TYR A 244 -2.65 2.12 4.60
CA TYR A 244 -3.68 3.15 4.48
C TYR A 244 -3.94 3.84 5.82
N ALA A 245 -3.99 3.08 6.91
CA ALA A 245 -4.19 3.64 8.23
C ALA A 245 -3.04 4.54 8.68
N VAL A 246 -1.79 4.13 8.43
CA VAL A 246 -0.62 4.97 8.72
C VAL A 246 -0.70 6.28 7.94
N LEU A 247 -1.05 6.25 6.66
CA LEU A 247 -1.21 7.46 5.85
C LEU A 247 -2.29 8.38 6.41
N TYR A 248 -3.46 7.84 6.74
CA TYR A 248 -4.58 8.59 7.29
C TYR A 248 -4.26 9.27 8.62
N HIS A 249 -3.72 8.52 9.60
CA HIS A 249 -3.39 9.06 10.94
C HIS A 249 -2.25 10.07 10.88
N THR A 250 -1.33 9.93 9.93
CA THR A 250 -0.28 10.93 9.67
C THR A 250 -0.72 12.10 8.78
N LYS A 251 -2.03 12.20 8.48
CA LYS A 251 -2.65 13.26 7.65
C LYS A 251 -2.03 13.39 6.26
N ARG A 252 -1.63 12.25 5.70
CA ARG A 252 -1.09 12.16 4.35
C ARG A 252 -2.10 11.53 3.41
N PRO A 253 -2.09 11.90 2.12
CA PRO A 253 -3.02 11.34 1.17
C PRO A 253 -2.72 9.84 0.98
N VAL A 254 -3.78 9.03 0.97
CA VAL A 254 -3.70 7.58 0.75
C VAL A 254 -3.20 7.27 -0.68
N ILE A 255 -3.62 8.10 -1.64
CA ILE A 255 -3.24 8.00 -3.05
C ILE A 255 -2.36 9.20 -3.40
N SER A 256 -1.28 8.97 -4.15
CA SER A 256 -0.41 10.05 -4.62
C SER A 256 -1.13 10.97 -5.62
N TYR A 257 -0.76 12.25 -5.69
CA TYR A 257 -1.41 13.19 -6.61
C TYR A 257 -1.29 12.77 -8.08
N LEU A 258 -0.15 12.21 -8.48
CA LEU A 258 0.07 11.73 -9.85
C LEU A 258 -0.90 10.60 -10.21
N GLU A 259 -1.09 9.65 -9.30
CA GLU A 259 -2.02 8.54 -9.48
C GLU A 259 -3.47 9.04 -9.50
N LEU A 260 -3.82 9.98 -8.62
CA LEU A 260 -5.14 10.60 -8.62
C LEU A 260 -5.44 11.28 -9.96
N TYR A 261 -4.49 12.05 -10.51
CA TYR A 261 -4.65 12.67 -11.82
C TYR A 261 -4.72 11.64 -12.95
N ALA A 262 -3.93 10.55 -12.88
CA ALA A 262 -4.00 9.47 -13.86
C ALA A 262 -5.37 8.78 -13.85
N ARG A 263 -5.94 8.52 -12.67
CA ARG A 263 -7.29 7.96 -12.51
C ARG A 263 -8.35 8.93 -13.05
N TYR A 264 -8.30 10.20 -12.65
CA TYR A 264 -9.24 11.22 -13.11
C TYR A 264 -9.21 11.40 -14.62
N THR A 265 -8.02 11.50 -15.21
CA THR A 265 -7.88 11.63 -16.67
C THR A 265 -8.40 10.37 -17.37
N SER A 266 -8.11 9.17 -16.85
CA SER A 266 -8.62 7.92 -17.43
C SER A 266 -10.15 7.83 -17.40
N THR A 267 -10.80 8.24 -16.30
CA THR A 267 -12.27 8.24 -16.21
C THR A 267 -12.91 9.30 -17.09
N VAL A 268 -12.34 10.51 -17.13
CA VAL A 268 -12.79 11.56 -18.05
C VAL A 268 -12.66 11.09 -19.50
N TRP A 269 -11.55 10.45 -19.86
CA TRP A 269 -11.36 9.88 -21.19
C TRP A 269 -12.37 8.79 -21.52
N ASP A 270 -12.66 7.88 -20.59
CA ASP A 270 -13.67 6.84 -20.80
C ASP A 270 -15.07 7.45 -21.01
N ILE A 271 -15.44 8.43 -20.18
CA ILE A 271 -16.74 9.14 -20.28
C ILE A 271 -16.84 9.88 -21.62
N LEU A 272 -15.81 10.63 -22.02
CA LEU A 272 -15.79 11.35 -23.30
C LEU A 272 -15.91 10.40 -24.49
N ASN A 273 -15.24 9.25 -24.42
CA ASN A 273 -15.32 8.20 -25.43
C ASN A 273 -16.73 7.59 -25.51
N ARG A 274 -17.37 7.32 -24.37
CA ARG A 274 -18.77 6.85 -24.31
C ARG A 274 -19.76 7.88 -24.86
N LEU A 275 -19.49 9.17 -24.66
CA LEU A 275 -20.30 10.27 -25.21
C LEU A 275 -20.03 10.55 -26.69
N GLY A 276 -19.09 9.83 -27.32
CA GLY A 276 -18.78 9.97 -28.74
C GLY A 276 -18.12 11.30 -29.11
N VAL A 277 -17.50 11.99 -28.14
CA VAL A 277 -16.78 13.24 -28.40
C VAL A 277 -15.55 12.93 -29.23
N LYS A 278 -15.43 13.56 -30.41
CA LYS A 278 -14.25 13.38 -31.27
C LYS A 278 -13.02 13.95 -30.54
N PRO A 279 -11.93 13.18 -30.40
CA PRO A 279 -10.72 13.67 -29.76
C PRO A 279 -10.18 14.85 -30.58
N TYR A 280 -9.67 15.87 -29.88
CA TYR A 280 -9.03 17.01 -30.51
C TYR A 280 -7.89 16.54 -31.44
N PRO A 281 -7.78 17.07 -32.67
CA PRO A 281 -6.86 16.53 -33.69
C PRO A 281 -5.40 16.42 -33.23
N ALA A 282 -4.92 17.32 -32.37
CA ALA A 282 -3.55 17.25 -31.84
C ALA A 282 -3.25 16.04 -30.92
N MET A 283 -4.26 15.40 -30.32
CA MET A 283 -4.05 14.22 -29.46
C MET A 283 -4.00 12.88 -30.22
N SER A 284 -4.35 12.87 -31.51
CA SER A 284 -4.30 11.64 -32.32
C SER A 284 -2.87 11.18 -32.62
N GLU A 285 -1.89 12.09 -32.54
CA GLU A 285 -0.48 11.80 -32.83
C GLU A 285 0.19 10.93 -31.75
N LEU A 286 -0.20 11.07 -30.47
CA LEU A 286 0.35 10.30 -29.35
C LEU A 286 0.02 8.80 -29.43
N ARG A 287 -1.00 8.41 -30.21
CA ARG A 287 -1.43 7.00 -30.37
C ARG A 287 -0.56 6.22 -31.38
N THR A 288 0.37 6.86 -32.08
CA THR A 288 1.10 6.27 -33.22
C THR A 288 2.50 5.73 -32.90
N MET A 289 2.93 5.73 -31.63
CA MET A 289 4.14 4.99 -31.23
C MET A 289 3.83 3.49 -31.15
N LYS A 290 3.76 2.83 -32.32
CA LYS A 290 3.78 1.37 -32.40
C LYS A 290 4.99 0.84 -31.63
N PRO A 291 4.85 -0.17 -30.76
CA PRO A 291 6.00 -0.80 -30.13
C PRO A 291 6.92 -1.32 -31.24
N ARG A 292 8.15 -0.80 -31.27
CA ARG A 292 9.19 -1.17 -32.23
C ARG A 292 9.43 -2.67 -32.05
N ARG A 293 8.93 -3.49 -32.98
CA ARG A 293 9.10 -4.95 -32.96
C ARG A 293 10.60 -5.26 -32.93
N HIS A 294 11.13 -5.62 -31.76
CA HIS A 294 12.47 -6.19 -31.68
C HIS A 294 12.48 -7.52 -32.43
N ARG A 295 13.34 -7.56 -33.45
CA ARG A 295 13.67 -8.71 -34.28
C ARG A 295 14.10 -9.85 -33.35
N LYS A 296 13.35 -10.95 -33.32
CA LYS A 296 13.63 -12.14 -32.49
C LYS A 296 15.03 -12.67 -32.84
N SER A 297 15.99 -12.43 -31.97
CA SER A 297 17.23 -13.20 -31.89
C SER A 297 17.02 -14.29 -30.85
N ASN A 298 16.98 -15.55 -31.30
CA ASN A 298 16.89 -16.73 -30.45
C ASN A 298 18.08 -16.80 -29.48
N ARG A 299 17.87 -16.41 -28.22
CA ARG A 299 18.60 -16.96 -27.06
C ARG A 299 17.63 -17.11 -25.90
N LYS A 300 17.35 -18.37 -25.55
CA LYS A 300 16.52 -18.76 -24.41
C LYS A 300 17.29 -18.47 -23.12
N LEU A 301 16.73 -17.65 -22.24
CA LEU A 301 17.02 -17.62 -20.80
C LEU A 301 15.69 -17.39 -20.08
N PRO A 302 15.36 -18.16 -19.01
CA PRO A 302 14.06 -18.08 -18.38
C PRO A 302 14.07 -16.99 -17.30
N ILE A 303 13.21 -15.98 -17.44
CA ILE A 303 12.87 -15.06 -16.35
C ILE A 303 11.35 -15.07 -16.25
N SER A 304 10.87 -15.73 -15.20
CA SER A 304 9.47 -15.78 -14.77
C SER A 304 9.14 -14.46 -14.08
N VAL A 305 8.16 -13.72 -14.60
CA VAL A 305 7.58 -12.53 -13.95
C VAL A 305 6.19 -12.91 -13.46
N PRO A 306 5.88 -12.82 -12.16
CA PRO A 306 4.55 -13.14 -11.66
C PRO A 306 3.53 -12.08 -12.09
N HIS A 307 2.39 -12.55 -12.59
CA HIS A 307 1.18 -11.77 -12.81
C HIS A 307 0.49 -11.54 -11.47
N SER A 308 0.23 -10.27 -11.11
CA SER A 308 -0.99 -9.86 -10.40
C SER A 308 -0.93 -8.36 -10.08
N ILE A 309 -1.39 -7.53 -11.01
CA ILE A 309 -2.03 -6.25 -10.69
C ILE A 309 -3.13 -6.06 -11.73
N CYS A 310 -4.28 -6.67 -11.49
CA CYS A 310 -5.52 -6.27 -12.12
C CYS A 310 -6.67 -6.77 -11.25
N THR A 311 -7.66 -5.89 -11.05
CA THR A 311 -8.92 -6.07 -10.33
C THR A 311 -8.85 -5.66 -8.86
N ILE A 312 -9.24 -4.42 -8.57
CA ILE A 312 -10.31 -4.11 -7.61
C ILE A 312 -11.08 -2.91 -8.23
N LEU A 313 -12.38 -3.12 -8.39
CA LEU A 313 -13.40 -2.13 -8.78
C LEU A 313 -13.61 -1.12 -7.66
#